data_AF-A0A3R9INC1-F1
#
_entry.id   AF-A0A3R9INC1-F1
#
_cell.length_a   1.000
_cell.length_b   1.000
_cell.length_c   1.000
_cell.angle_alpha   90.00
_cell.angle_beta   90.00
_cell.angle_gamma   90.00
#
_symmetry.space_group_name_H-M   'P 1'
#
loop_
_entity.id
_entity.type
_entity.pdbx_description
1 polymer ?
#
loop_
_entity_poly.entity_id
_entity_poly.type
_entity_poly.pdbx_seq_one_letter_code
_entity_poly.pdbx_strand_id
1 'polypeptide(L)'
;MGIDMYLEQSQLQSSSVAIMCQSQVEAYQDLQSAIQKFSEDTESLKGDAYNSARSFFASVLLPLSKGGQLYAETFSQAIKKLPEDYQTMVDSKSWREDDLLDKIRQEEQMIAYLDEVNQSLSSLTMDSEEKGRLRRSNVELMRGHHANKRVYETILRDLRAYDSYSGGLFDELDSINVQLSRGLAQIESSWDAKTGVFKVPSDLTWANYLSAYSDTRDMKLSRQEKAFVQTMMAEYGFDAETAQQLLTIKQGIDRKFPTSSQEFRDYIFLRVVGAAYYNDFKWNETAGYLRNYFFDEVISSPSTVEKMRVEKPILEIFKELGLKEEKAKELYYNLRLQHEMAGGKSDNIEKIKDDDQKNGTNHYDTYKSTYEKVYENNKFDQFWDSKLKAYSNNGVGHADFTHQSITMATHLNPNQVQLADIYGGRERVKDLSGWEGDTTKNATDKKPSIGEDDYKADLDSVNLIGRMQQGQSYDQAITSYYSDLQKNTTLREREFLKNKDWKQVRSTIYASILPLEVMEKGEDAIKAYIENNYPEVSIFLNRLEALAE
;
A
#
# COMPACT_ATOMS: atom_id res chain seq x y z
N MET A 1 37.04 -5.29 -3.99
CA MET A 1 37.02 -3.95 -3.37
C MET A 1 36.56 -4.18 -1.94
N GLY A 2 37.34 -3.76 -0.94
CA GLY A 2 36.96 -3.85 0.47
C GLY A 2 36.02 -2.69 0.88
N ILE A 3 35.41 -2.81 2.05
CA ILE A 3 34.50 -1.78 2.61
C ILE A 3 35.33 -0.66 3.25
N ASP A 4 35.11 0.59 2.82
CA ASP A 4 35.85 1.77 3.29
C ASP A 4 34.88 2.87 3.74
N MET A 5 35.06 3.38 4.97
CA MET A 5 34.34 4.55 5.48
C MET A 5 35.29 5.66 5.91
N TYR A 6 35.19 6.81 5.24
CA TYR A 6 35.90 8.04 5.59
C TYR A 6 34.95 8.97 6.35
N LEU A 7 34.90 8.83 7.68
CA LEU A 7 33.87 9.45 8.52
C LEU A 7 33.83 10.98 8.38
N GLU A 8 34.98 11.65 8.44
CA GLU A 8 35.04 13.12 8.31
C GLU A 8 34.51 13.59 6.94
N GLN A 9 34.86 12.88 5.87
CA GLN A 9 34.36 13.20 4.52
C GLN A 9 32.85 12.97 4.41
N SER A 10 32.35 11.88 5.00
CA SER A 10 30.91 11.59 5.06
C SER A 10 30.14 12.65 5.84
N GLN A 11 30.67 13.12 6.98
CA GLN A 11 30.09 14.21 7.77
C GLN A 11 30.07 15.53 6.99
N LEU A 12 31.16 15.87 6.30
CA LEU A 12 31.24 17.07 5.45
C LEU A 12 30.24 16.99 4.27
N GLN A 13 30.15 15.84 3.61
CA GLN A 13 29.20 15.60 2.53
C GLN A 13 27.77 15.75 3.04
N SER A 14 27.44 15.08 4.15
CA SER A 14 26.13 15.15 4.79
C SER A 14 25.73 16.58 5.15
N SER A 15 26.65 17.36 5.74
CA SER A 15 26.42 18.77 6.07
C SER A 15 26.19 19.63 4.82
N SER A 16 27.01 19.46 3.78
CA SER A 16 26.89 20.22 2.53
C SER A 16 25.58 19.90 1.79
N VAL A 17 25.21 18.63 1.75
CA VAL A 17 23.96 18.18 1.12
C VAL A 17 22.75 18.69 1.91
N ALA A 18 22.80 18.66 3.24
CA ALA A 18 21.73 19.19 4.08
C ALA A 18 21.47 20.69 3.82
N ILE A 19 22.52 21.50 3.62
CA ILE A 19 22.40 22.92 3.26
C ILE A 19 21.76 23.09 1.87
N MET A 20 22.19 22.29 0.89
CA MET A 20 21.60 22.30 -0.45
C MET A 20 20.11 21.92 -0.41
N CYS A 21 19.75 20.85 0.30
CA CYS A 21 18.36 20.41 0.45
C CYS A 21 17.51 21.48 1.15
N GLN A 22 18.05 22.17 2.17
CA GLN A 22 17.33 23.27 2.84
C GLN A 22 16.98 24.39 1.86
N SER A 23 17.93 24.80 1.02
CA SER A 23 17.68 25.81 -0.02
C SER A 23 16.65 25.34 -1.06
N GLN A 24 16.67 24.05 -1.43
CA GLN A 24 15.65 23.47 -2.33
C GLN A 24 14.27 23.45 -1.70
N VAL A 25 14.16 23.09 -0.41
CA VAL A 25 12.89 23.11 0.33
C VAL A 25 12.28 24.51 0.34
N GLU A 26 13.07 25.54 0.62
CA GLU A 26 12.62 26.94 0.57
C GLU A 26 12.12 27.33 -0.83
N ALA A 27 12.87 26.97 -1.88
CA ALA A 27 12.44 27.23 -3.26
C ALA A 27 11.14 26.52 -3.64
N TYR A 28 10.93 25.27 -3.17
CA TYR A 28 9.67 24.56 -3.38
C TYR A 28 8.51 25.17 -2.58
N GLN A 29 8.75 25.72 -1.39
CA GLN A 29 7.72 26.41 -0.61
C GLN A 29 7.28 27.72 -1.28
N ASP A 30 8.22 28.48 -1.84
CA ASP A 30 7.93 29.67 -2.64
C ASP A 30 7.13 29.31 -3.90
N LEU A 31 7.53 28.25 -4.61
CA LEU A 31 6.82 27.75 -5.78
C LEU A 31 5.38 27.32 -5.44
N GLN A 32 5.18 26.57 -4.36
CA GLN A 32 3.86 26.17 -3.89
C GLN A 32 2.98 27.38 -3.59
N SER A 33 3.52 28.38 -2.90
CA SER A 33 2.80 29.61 -2.57
C SER A 33 2.38 30.38 -3.82
N ALA A 34 3.27 30.47 -4.82
CA ALA A 34 2.97 31.10 -6.10
C ALA A 34 1.89 30.34 -6.88
N ILE A 35 1.99 29.00 -6.93
CA ILE A 35 1.00 28.13 -7.58
C ILE A 35 -0.38 28.29 -6.91
N GLN A 36 -0.44 28.23 -5.58
CA GLN A 36 -1.69 28.39 -4.82
C GLN A 36 -2.35 29.73 -5.14
N LYS A 37 -1.59 30.83 -5.00
CA LYS A 37 -2.08 32.18 -5.30
C LYS A 37 -2.63 32.30 -6.73
N PHE A 38 -1.95 31.71 -7.71
CA PHE A 38 -2.43 31.67 -9.09
C PHE A 38 -3.70 30.81 -9.24
N SER A 39 -3.69 29.61 -8.68
CA SER A 39 -4.77 28.64 -8.80
C SER A 39 -6.06 29.07 -8.08
N GLU A 40 -5.97 29.92 -7.06
CA GLU A 40 -7.10 30.42 -6.28
C GLU A 40 -7.67 31.74 -6.83
N ASP A 41 -6.97 32.39 -7.76
CA ASP A 41 -7.41 33.67 -8.35
C ASP A 41 -8.60 33.49 -9.31
N THR A 42 -9.81 33.54 -8.75
CA THR A 42 -11.08 33.50 -9.48
C THR A 42 -11.57 34.85 -9.99
N GLU A 43 -10.93 35.94 -9.56
CA GLU A 43 -11.49 37.30 -9.71
C GLU A 43 -10.82 38.10 -10.83
N SER A 44 -9.55 37.82 -11.17
CA SER A 44 -8.80 38.62 -12.13
C SER A 44 -9.12 38.29 -13.60
N LEU A 45 -8.51 37.24 -14.15
CA LEU A 45 -8.65 36.79 -15.52
C LEU A 45 -9.68 35.67 -15.59
N LYS A 46 -10.42 35.63 -16.69
CA LYS A 46 -11.49 34.64 -16.93
C LYS A 46 -11.39 34.12 -18.36
N GLY A 47 -11.82 32.88 -18.57
CA GLY A 47 -11.83 32.20 -19.86
C GLY A 47 -11.29 30.79 -19.75
N ASP A 48 -11.63 29.93 -20.71
CA ASP A 48 -11.37 28.49 -20.64
C ASP A 48 -9.87 28.17 -20.53
N ALA A 49 -9.02 28.92 -21.25
CA ALA A 49 -7.57 28.78 -21.16
C ALA A 49 -7.04 29.10 -19.75
N TYR A 50 -7.54 30.17 -19.13
CA TYR A 50 -7.11 30.59 -17.80
C TYR A 50 -7.64 29.65 -16.71
N ASN A 51 -8.91 29.27 -16.80
CA ASN A 51 -9.54 28.34 -15.87
C ASN A 51 -8.87 26.95 -15.91
N SER A 52 -8.60 26.43 -17.12
CA SER A 52 -7.89 25.16 -17.27
C SER A 52 -6.45 25.23 -16.77
N ALA A 53 -5.74 26.33 -16.97
CA ALA A 53 -4.41 26.54 -16.40
C ALA A 53 -4.44 26.50 -14.87
N ARG A 54 -5.39 27.19 -14.23
CA ARG A 54 -5.55 27.16 -12.77
C ARG A 54 -5.81 25.75 -12.25
N SER A 55 -6.71 25.00 -12.88
CA SER A 55 -7.00 23.60 -12.54
C SER A 55 -5.78 22.70 -12.71
N PHE A 56 -5.02 22.87 -13.80
CA PHE A 56 -3.79 22.11 -14.06
C PHE A 56 -2.70 22.41 -13.01
N PHE A 57 -2.51 23.68 -12.68
CA PHE A 57 -1.55 24.10 -11.65
C PHE A 57 -1.89 23.51 -10.28
N ALA A 58 -3.16 23.55 -9.88
CA ALA A 58 -3.61 22.98 -8.61
C ALA A 58 -3.51 21.44 -8.57
N SER A 59 -3.83 20.76 -9.69
CA SER A 59 -3.98 19.29 -9.71
C SER A 59 -2.69 18.56 -10.11
N VAL A 60 -1.75 19.22 -10.78
CA VAL A 60 -0.53 18.60 -11.31
C VAL A 60 0.72 19.28 -10.76
N LEU A 61 0.88 20.59 -10.96
CA LEU A 61 2.12 21.27 -10.58
C LEU A 61 2.28 21.42 -9.06
N LEU A 62 1.20 21.64 -8.32
CA LEU A 62 1.23 21.72 -6.86
C LEU A 62 1.66 20.39 -6.22
N PRO A 63 1.06 19.22 -6.56
CA PRO A 63 1.56 17.93 -6.08
C PRO A 63 3.01 17.63 -6.48
N LEU A 64 3.44 17.98 -7.69
CA LEU A 64 4.85 17.82 -8.10
C LEU A 64 5.81 18.66 -7.26
N SER A 65 5.44 19.92 -7.00
CA SER A 65 6.25 20.80 -6.13
C SER A 65 6.34 20.26 -4.71
N LYS A 66 5.25 19.71 -4.17
CA LYS A 66 5.24 19.02 -2.87
C LYS A 66 6.09 17.75 -2.89
N GLY A 67 6.04 16.97 -3.97
CA GLY A 67 6.89 15.80 -4.15
C GLY A 67 8.38 16.15 -4.22
N GLY A 68 8.74 17.25 -4.88
CA GLY A 68 10.11 17.74 -4.92
C GLY A 68 10.61 18.18 -3.54
N GLN A 69 9.78 18.89 -2.78
CA GLN A 69 10.06 19.20 -1.37
C GLN A 69 10.27 17.92 -0.55
N LEU A 70 9.35 16.96 -0.67
CA LEU A 70 9.42 15.68 0.03
C LEU A 70 10.73 14.94 -0.30
N TYR A 71 11.13 14.90 -1.58
CA TYR A 71 12.39 14.29 -1.99
C TYR A 71 13.59 14.96 -1.31
N ALA A 72 13.66 16.30 -1.30
CA ALA A 72 14.75 17.04 -0.67
C ALA A 72 14.80 16.81 0.86
N GLU A 73 13.64 16.78 1.52
CA GLU A 73 13.53 16.49 2.95
C GLU A 73 13.98 15.06 3.27
N THR A 74 13.47 14.07 2.55
CA THR A 74 13.83 12.65 2.71
C THR A 74 15.32 12.43 2.45
N PHE A 75 15.88 13.08 1.43
CA PHE A 75 17.31 12.94 1.11
C PHE A 75 18.18 13.57 2.20
N SER A 76 17.78 14.73 2.73
CA SER A 76 18.45 15.39 3.86
C SER A 76 18.45 14.50 5.11
N GLN A 77 17.37 13.76 5.37
CA GLN A 77 17.29 12.82 6.49
C GLN A 77 18.18 11.58 6.25
N ALA A 78 18.10 10.97 5.07
CA ALA A 78 18.87 9.78 4.73
C ALA A 78 20.39 10.03 4.75
N ILE A 79 20.86 11.17 4.21
CA ILE A 79 22.29 11.50 4.17
C ILE A 79 22.85 11.84 5.57
N LYS A 80 22.02 12.32 6.51
CA LYS A 80 22.42 12.53 7.91
C LYS A 80 22.65 11.22 8.65
N LYS A 81 21.77 10.24 8.41
CA LYS A 81 21.89 8.90 9.00
C LYS A 81 23.16 8.18 8.59
N LEU A 82 23.69 8.42 7.40
CA LEU A 82 24.88 7.73 6.91
C LEU A 82 26.08 7.83 7.91
N PRO A 83 26.62 9.03 8.23
CA PRO A 83 27.68 9.14 9.25
C PRO A 83 27.19 8.89 10.69
N GLU A 84 25.96 9.27 11.06
CA GLU A 84 25.44 9.12 12.43
C GLU A 84 25.27 7.64 12.84
N ASP A 85 24.69 6.82 11.95
CA ASP A 85 24.50 5.40 12.18
C ASP A 85 25.83 4.65 12.11
N TYR A 86 26.78 5.09 11.28
CA TYR A 86 28.13 4.55 11.30
C TYR A 86 28.80 4.75 12.66
N GLN A 87 28.72 5.95 13.22
CA GLN A 87 29.31 6.26 14.53
C GLN A 87 28.64 5.45 15.66
N THR A 88 27.36 5.13 15.51
CA THR A 88 26.59 4.34 16.48
C THR A 88 26.87 2.85 16.34
N MET A 89 26.99 2.35 15.12
CA MET A 89 27.12 0.92 14.82
C MET A 89 28.57 0.44 14.85
N VAL A 90 29.54 1.27 14.41
CA VAL A 90 30.90 0.85 14.10
C VAL A 90 31.92 1.52 15.03
N ASP A 91 32.24 2.79 14.81
CA ASP A 91 33.20 3.56 15.61
C ASP A 91 33.10 5.06 15.29
N SER A 92 33.64 5.88 16.17
CA SER A 92 33.93 7.31 16.03
C SER A 92 35.08 7.66 15.05
N LYS A 93 35.65 6.67 14.35
CA LYS A 93 36.84 6.83 13.48
C LYS A 93 36.61 6.25 12.10
N SER A 94 37.36 6.73 11.12
CA SER A 94 37.42 6.14 9.79
C SER A 94 38.06 4.75 9.83
N TRP A 95 37.45 3.79 9.14
CA TRP A 95 37.95 2.43 9.01
C TRP A 95 37.91 1.97 7.56
N ARG A 96 38.94 1.21 7.20
CA ARG A 96 39.05 0.50 5.93
C ARG A 96 39.19 -0.97 6.26
N GLU A 97 38.41 -1.80 5.60
CA GLU A 97 38.38 -3.24 5.86
C GLU A 97 39.78 -3.86 5.71
N ASP A 98 40.53 -3.47 4.69
CA ASP A 98 41.89 -3.96 4.46
C ASP A 98 42.83 -3.58 5.61
N ASP A 99 42.75 -2.33 6.11
CA ASP A 99 43.58 -1.85 7.21
C ASP A 99 43.24 -2.57 8.54
N LEU A 100 41.96 -2.93 8.75
CA LEU A 100 41.53 -3.74 9.90
C LEU A 100 42.04 -5.18 9.80
N LEU A 101 41.96 -5.80 8.63
CA LEU A 101 42.47 -7.15 8.40
C LEU A 101 43.99 -7.21 8.62
N ASP A 102 44.74 -6.21 8.16
CA ASP A 102 46.18 -6.15 8.37
C ASP A 102 46.54 -5.94 9.85
N LYS A 103 45.79 -5.11 10.58
CA LYS A 103 45.95 -4.97 12.04
C LYS A 103 45.69 -6.29 12.76
N ILE A 104 44.62 -7.00 12.41
CA ILE A 104 44.31 -8.32 13.00
C ILE A 104 45.47 -9.29 12.76
N ARG A 105 46.00 -9.36 11.53
CA ARG A 105 47.15 -10.22 11.20
C ARG A 105 48.40 -9.84 11.99
N GLN A 106 48.68 -8.55 12.18
CA GLN A 106 49.81 -8.09 12.99
C GLN A 106 49.66 -8.52 14.45
N GLU A 107 48.46 -8.39 15.03
CA GLU A 107 48.19 -8.85 16.40
C GLU A 107 48.34 -10.37 16.52
N GLU A 108 47.88 -11.15 15.52
CA GLU A 108 48.07 -12.61 15.47
C GLU A 108 49.55 -13.00 15.41
N GLN A 109 50.36 -12.31 14.62
CA GLN A 109 51.80 -12.54 14.55
C GLN A 109 52.49 -12.26 15.89
N MET A 110 52.10 -11.20 16.60
CA MET A 110 52.66 -10.89 17.91
C MET A 110 52.23 -11.89 18.99
N ILE A 111 50.97 -12.34 18.97
CA ILE A 111 50.51 -13.41 19.86
C ILE A 111 51.35 -14.68 19.63
N ALA A 112 51.52 -15.11 18.37
CA ALA A 112 52.31 -16.29 18.04
C ALA A 112 53.77 -16.16 18.48
N TYR A 113 54.39 -15.00 18.26
CA TYR A 113 55.75 -14.72 18.72
C TYR A 113 55.88 -14.79 20.25
N LEU A 114 54.96 -14.17 20.99
CA LEU A 114 54.98 -14.19 22.45
C LEU A 114 54.70 -15.60 23.01
N ASP A 115 53.90 -16.41 22.33
CA ASP A 115 53.71 -17.83 22.66
C ASP A 115 55.01 -18.62 22.49
N GLU A 116 55.75 -18.41 21.39
CA GLU A 116 57.08 -19.00 21.18
C GLU A 116 58.09 -18.57 22.25
N VAL A 117 58.10 -17.29 22.63
CA VAL A 117 58.91 -16.78 23.75
C VAL A 117 58.55 -17.48 25.06
N ASN A 118 57.26 -17.71 25.31
CA ASN A 118 56.78 -18.40 26.52
C ASN A 118 57.25 -19.87 26.56
N GLN A 119 57.21 -20.55 25.42
CA GLN A 119 57.74 -21.91 25.27
C GLN A 119 59.26 -21.94 25.50
N SER A 120 59.99 -21.00 24.91
CA SER A 120 61.44 -20.88 25.06
C SER A 120 61.85 -20.61 26.51
N LEU A 121 61.18 -19.66 27.19
CA LEU A 121 61.36 -19.39 28.62
C LEU A 121 61.19 -20.64 29.47
N SER A 122 60.28 -21.54 29.09
CA SER A 122 60.04 -22.79 29.81
C SER A 122 61.26 -23.70 29.84
N SER A 123 62.05 -23.72 28.76
CA SER A 123 63.25 -24.55 28.61
C SER A 123 64.53 -23.96 29.22
N LEU A 124 64.56 -22.64 29.48
CA LEU A 124 65.76 -21.97 30.00
C LEU A 124 66.04 -22.29 31.47
N THR A 125 67.31 -22.52 31.78
CA THR A 125 67.84 -22.69 33.14
C THR A 125 68.23 -21.33 33.71
N MET A 126 67.41 -20.80 34.62
CA MET A 126 67.62 -19.49 35.28
C MET A 126 66.91 -19.49 36.65
N ASP A 127 67.07 -18.41 37.41
CA ASP A 127 66.40 -18.23 38.70
C ASP A 127 64.86 -18.33 38.58
N SER A 128 64.22 -19.01 39.53
CA SER A 128 62.79 -19.31 39.46
C SER A 128 61.90 -18.08 39.65
N GLU A 129 62.34 -17.11 40.45
CA GLU A 129 61.59 -15.88 40.67
C GLU A 129 61.64 -14.99 39.42
N GLU A 130 62.84 -14.85 38.84
CA GLU A 130 63.06 -14.08 37.61
C GLU A 130 62.33 -14.71 36.40
N LYS A 131 62.38 -16.03 36.26
CA LYS A 131 61.60 -16.78 35.25
C LYS A 131 60.09 -16.57 35.42
N GLY A 132 59.62 -16.58 36.67
CA GLY A 132 58.24 -16.27 37.01
C GLY A 132 57.84 -14.84 36.65
N ARG A 133 58.73 -13.87 36.88
CA ARG A 133 58.54 -12.45 36.52
C ARG A 133 58.41 -12.26 35.02
N LEU A 134 59.34 -12.82 34.23
CA LEU A 134 59.32 -12.75 32.77
C LEU A 134 58.08 -13.39 32.16
N ARG A 135 57.67 -14.57 32.66
CA ARG A 135 56.42 -15.22 32.22
C ARG A 135 55.19 -14.37 32.49
N ARG A 136 55.07 -13.77 33.67
CA ARG A 136 53.93 -12.89 34.00
C ARG A 136 53.87 -11.69 33.06
N SER A 137 55.01 -11.04 32.81
CA SER A 137 55.09 -9.92 31.86
C SER A 137 54.72 -10.34 30.44
N ASN A 138 55.20 -11.50 29.97
CA ASN A 138 54.85 -12.03 28.66
C ASN A 138 53.36 -12.33 28.52
N VAL A 139 52.75 -12.96 29.54
CA VAL A 139 51.29 -13.21 29.59
C VAL A 139 50.49 -11.91 29.57
N GLU A 140 50.97 -10.85 30.21
CA GLU A 140 50.33 -9.54 30.18
C GLU A 140 50.37 -8.91 28.78
N LEU A 141 51.52 -8.98 28.09
CA LEU A 141 51.63 -8.54 26.69
C LEU A 141 50.69 -9.33 25.76
N MET A 142 50.67 -10.66 25.88
CA MET A 142 49.76 -11.50 25.09
C MET A 142 48.30 -11.14 25.34
N ARG A 143 47.91 -10.88 26.59
CA ARG A 143 46.56 -10.41 26.93
C ARG A 143 46.23 -9.09 26.24
N GLY A 144 47.18 -8.16 26.17
CA GLY A 144 47.06 -6.91 25.44
C GLY A 144 46.80 -7.11 23.95
N HIS A 145 47.64 -7.90 23.27
CA HIS A 145 47.46 -8.22 21.84
C HIS A 145 46.13 -8.95 21.57
N HIS A 146 45.76 -9.91 22.41
CA HIS A 146 44.44 -10.55 22.33
C HIS A 146 43.27 -9.57 22.55
N ALA A 147 43.44 -8.54 23.37
CA ALA A 147 42.41 -7.51 23.55
C ALA A 147 42.31 -6.63 22.29
N ASN A 148 43.43 -6.16 21.75
CA ASN A 148 43.48 -5.38 20.51
C ASN A 148 42.87 -6.14 19.34
N LYS A 149 43.27 -7.41 19.14
CA LYS A 149 42.71 -8.29 18.11
C LYS A 149 41.19 -8.34 18.19
N ARG A 150 40.64 -8.59 19.40
CA ARG A 150 39.19 -8.64 19.62
C ARG A 150 38.50 -7.32 19.30
N VAL A 151 39.13 -6.18 19.60
CA VAL A 151 38.60 -4.85 19.23
C VAL A 151 38.54 -4.71 17.71
N TYR A 152 39.62 -5.02 16.98
CA TYR A 152 39.63 -4.91 15.52
C TYR A 152 38.66 -5.88 14.85
N GLU A 153 38.53 -7.11 15.34
CA GLU A 153 37.54 -8.08 14.85
C GLU A 153 36.11 -7.60 15.07
N THR A 154 35.83 -6.95 16.20
CA THR A 154 34.51 -6.37 16.49
C THR A 154 34.20 -5.23 15.52
N ILE A 155 35.12 -4.29 15.35
CA ILE A 155 34.97 -3.17 14.40
C ILE A 155 34.78 -3.70 12.97
N LEU A 156 35.55 -4.69 12.53
CA LEU A 156 35.41 -5.29 11.20
C LEU A 156 34.03 -5.91 11.00
N ARG A 157 33.55 -6.67 11.98
CA ARG A 157 32.21 -7.26 11.94
C ARG A 157 31.13 -6.18 11.86
N ASP A 158 31.28 -5.13 12.66
CA ASP A 158 30.30 -4.05 12.74
C ASP A 158 30.32 -3.18 11.46
N LEU A 159 31.50 -2.95 10.87
CA LEU A 159 31.67 -2.30 9.57
C LEU A 159 30.94 -3.06 8.46
N ARG A 160 31.06 -4.39 8.43
CA ARG A 160 30.33 -5.26 7.47
C ARG A 160 28.82 -5.24 7.69
N ALA A 161 28.38 -5.19 8.95
CA ALA A 161 26.96 -5.07 9.27
C ALA A 161 26.40 -3.70 8.84
N TYR A 162 27.17 -2.63 9.06
CA TYR A 162 26.84 -1.29 8.61
C TYR A 162 26.77 -1.18 7.08
N ASP A 163 27.71 -1.77 6.34
CA ASP A 163 27.68 -1.79 4.87
C ASP A 163 26.37 -2.37 4.34
N SER A 164 25.98 -3.55 4.85
CA SER A 164 24.71 -4.19 4.50
C SER A 164 23.47 -3.37 4.90
N TYR A 165 23.53 -2.61 6.00
CA TYR A 165 22.44 -1.76 6.47
C TYR A 165 22.33 -0.48 5.63
N SER A 166 23.45 0.17 5.36
CA SER A 166 23.55 1.51 4.76
C SER A 166 23.00 1.55 3.32
N GLY A 167 23.05 0.42 2.60
CA GLY A 167 22.47 0.30 1.26
C GLY A 167 20.96 0.56 1.22
N GLY A 168 20.24 0.34 2.32
CA GLY A 168 18.79 0.57 2.40
C GLY A 168 18.38 1.97 2.87
N LEU A 169 19.32 2.86 3.21
CA LEU A 169 19.02 4.19 3.76
C LEU A 169 18.27 5.09 2.77
N PHE A 170 18.40 4.81 1.47
CA PHE A 170 17.85 5.65 0.40
C PHE A 170 16.65 5.02 -0.34
N ASP A 171 16.17 3.84 0.08
CA ASP A 171 15.06 3.12 -0.58
C ASP A 171 13.77 3.94 -0.72
N GLU A 172 13.48 4.83 0.24
CA GLU A 172 12.30 5.71 0.18
C GLU A 172 12.41 6.74 -0.96
N LEU A 173 13.62 7.18 -1.31
CA LEU A 173 13.85 8.12 -2.41
C LEU A 173 13.54 7.52 -3.77
N ASP A 174 13.87 6.24 -3.98
CA ASP A 174 13.56 5.55 -5.23
C ASP A 174 12.04 5.53 -5.48
N SER A 175 11.27 5.28 -4.43
CA SER A 175 9.81 5.28 -4.50
C SER A 175 9.24 6.67 -4.85
N ILE A 176 9.78 7.73 -4.22
CA ILE A 176 9.41 9.12 -4.53
C ILE A 176 9.80 9.48 -5.97
N ASN A 177 11.00 9.09 -6.40
CA ASN A 177 11.55 9.39 -7.72
C ASN A 177 10.71 8.76 -8.86
N VAL A 178 10.20 7.54 -8.66
CA VAL A 178 9.26 6.92 -9.62
C VAL A 178 8.01 7.78 -9.80
N GLN A 179 7.41 8.28 -8.72
CA GLN A 179 6.20 9.11 -8.82
C GLN A 179 6.48 10.49 -9.42
N LEU A 180 7.60 11.12 -9.04
CA LEU A 180 8.03 12.38 -9.63
C LEU A 180 8.25 12.24 -11.14
N SER A 181 8.93 11.17 -11.57
CA SER A 181 9.18 10.90 -12.99
C SER A 181 7.87 10.72 -13.76
N ARG A 182 6.89 9.99 -13.19
CA ARG A 182 5.55 9.83 -13.79
C ARG A 182 4.83 11.17 -13.93
N GLY A 183 4.79 11.98 -12.87
CA GLY A 183 4.13 13.28 -12.92
C GLY A 183 4.80 14.26 -13.87
N LEU A 184 6.13 14.28 -13.94
CA LEU A 184 6.90 15.11 -14.88
C LEU A 184 6.62 14.71 -16.34
N ALA A 185 6.57 13.42 -16.64
CA ALA A 185 6.23 12.93 -17.99
C ALA A 185 4.83 13.38 -18.44
N GLN A 186 3.88 13.50 -17.52
CA GLN A 186 2.53 13.99 -17.85
C GLN A 186 2.48 15.49 -18.18
N ILE A 187 3.46 16.29 -17.78
CA ILE A 187 3.53 17.72 -18.14
C ILE A 187 3.77 17.89 -19.64
N GLU A 188 4.55 17.01 -20.27
CA GLU A 188 5.00 17.17 -21.66
C GLU A 188 3.83 17.24 -22.67
N SER A 189 2.70 16.60 -22.36
CA SER A 189 1.49 16.58 -23.20
C SER A 189 0.32 17.38 -22.62
N SER A 190 0.58 18.29 -21.67
CA SER A 190 -0.46 18.98 -20.91
C SER A 190 -1.23 20.06 -21.69
N TRP A 191 -0.64 20.64 -22.74
CA TRP A 191 -1.28 21.70 -23.52
C TRP A 191 -1.99 21.15 -24.77
N ASP A 192 -3.28 21.45 -24.92
CA ASP A 192 -4.01 21.20 -26.16
C ASP A 192 -4.03 22.44 -27.05
N ALA A 193 -3.20 22.46 -28.07
CA ALA A 193 -3.16 23.57 -29.02
C ALA A 193 -4.45 23.72 -29.85
N LYS A 194 -5.27 22.67 -30.01
CA LYS A 194 -6.51 22.72 -30.78
C LYS A 194 -7.64 23.38 -30.00
N THR A 195 -7.75 23.06 -28.72
CA THR A 195 -8.81 23.59 -27.85
C THR A 195 -8.34 24.81 -27.05
N GLY A 196 -7.03 25.10 -27.02
CA GLY A 196 -6.46 26.25 -26.32
C GLY A 196 -6.55 26.13 -24.80
N VAL A 197 -6.53 24.92 -24.26
CA VAL A 197 -6.68 24.65 -22.83
C VAL A 197 -5.64 23.64 -22.33
N PHE A 198 -5.35 23.69 -21.03
CA PHE A 198 -4.58 22.65 -20.37
C PHE A 198 -5.44 21.42 -20.08
N LYS A 199 -4.87 20.24 -20.26
CA LYS A 199 -5.47 18.96 -19.89
C LYS A 199 -4.91 18.49 -18.56
N VAL A 200 -5.79 18.23 -17.61
CA VAL A 200 -5.45 17.45 -16.43
C VAL A 200 -5.41 15.97 -16.85
N PRO A 201 -4.30 15.26 -16.62
CA PRO A 201 -4.23 13.82 -16.84
C PRO A 201 -5.31 13.09 -16.06
N SER A 202 -5.89 12.03 -16.65
CA SER A 202 -6.88 11.22 -15.96
C SER A 202 -6.28 10.40 -14.81
N ASP A 203 -5.07 9.87 -15.00
CA ASP A 203 -4.36 9.14 -13.94
C ASP A 203 -3.50 10.10 -13.11
N LEU A 204 -3.97 10.43 -11.90
CA LEU A 204 -3.21 11.19 -10.89
C LEU A 204 -2.79 10.32 -9.70
N THR A 205 -2.77 8.99 -9.84
CA THR A 205 -2.40 8.08 -8.73
C THR A 205 -1.00 8.37 -8.20
N TRP A 206 -0.06 8.82 -9.05
CA TRP A 206 1.28 9.25 -8.62
C TRP A 206 1.24 10.40 -7.59
N ALA A 207 0.28 11.33 -7.72
CA ALA A 207 0.09 12.44 -6.79
C ALA A 207 -0.44 11.93 -5.45
N ASN A 208 -1.34 10.94 -5.46
CA ASN A 208 -1.84 10.30 -4.25
C ASN A 208 -0.70 9.58 -3.50
N TYR A 209 0.20 8.89 -4.22
CA TYR A 209 1.38 8.28 -3.61
C TYR A 209 2.33 9.31 -2.98
N LEU A 210 2.61 10.43 -3.66
CA LEU A 210 3.43 11.50 -3.07
C LEU A 210 2.79 12.07 -1.80
N SER A 211 1.47 12.27 -1.79
CA SER A 211 0.75 12.68 -0.58
C SER A 211 0.88 11.63 0.51
N ALA A 212 0.68 10.35 0.19
CA ALA A 212 0.79 9.25 1.14
C ALA A 212 2.19 9.13 1.73
N TYR A 213 3.24 9.32 0.93
CA TYR A 213 4.64 9.33 1.41
C TYR A 213 4.89 10.50 2.37
N SER A 214 4.36 11.69 2.06
CA SER A 214 4.44 12.86 2.93
C SER A 214 3.71 12.62 4.26
N ASP A 215 2.45 12.19 4.21
CA ASP A 215 1.59 12.05 5.38
C ASP A 215 2.04 10.92 6.32
N THR A 216 2.73 9.92 5.78
CA THR A 216 3.26 8.79 6.56
C THR A 216 4.72 8.93 6.97
N ARG A 217 5.41 10.00 6.54
CA ARG A 217 6.86 10.17 6.77
C ARG A 217 7.26 10.03 8.24
N ASP A 218 6.52 10.71 9.11
CA ASP A 218 6.84 10.81 10.54
C ASP A 218 6.14 9.71 11.38
N MET A 219 5.43 8.78 10.73
CA MET A 219 4.76 7.67 11.40
C MET A 219 5.77 6.59 11.81
N LYS A 220 5.65 6.12 13.07
CA LYS A 220 6.49 5.03 13.60
C LYS A 220 5.91 3.67 13.24
N LEU A 221 6.00 3.32 11.96
CA LEU A 221 5.56 2.04 11.41
C LEU A 221 6.76 1.25 10.88
N SER A 222 6.64 -0.08 10.85
CA SER A 222 7.59 -0.88 10.08
C SER A 222 7.47 -0.57 8.58
N ARG A 223 8.49 -0.93 7.79
CA ARG A 223 8.49 -0.72 6.33
C ARG A 223 7.24 -1.33 5.66
N GLN A 224 6.85 -2.54 6.06
CA GLN A 224 5.70 -3.24 5.48
C GLN A 224 4.37 -2.56 5.86
N GLU A 225 4.23 -2.14 7.12
CA GLU A 225 3.03 -1.44 7.59
C GLU A 225 2.89 -0.07 6.91
N LYS A 226 3.99 0.66 6.75
CA LYS A 226 4.03 1.94 6.03
C LYS A 226 3.63 1.75 4.57
N ALA A 227 4.17 0.73 3.89
CA ALA A 227 3.80 0.40 2.51
C ALA A 227 2.31 0.02 2.37
N PHE A 228 1.76 -0.73 3.32
CA PHE A 228 0.34 -1.06 3.35
C PHE A 228 -0.53 0.21 3.48
N VAL A 229 -0.26 1.06 4.48
CA VAL A 229 -1.00 2.32 4.69
C VAL A 229 -0.91 3.21 3.45
N GLN A 230 0.27 3.38 2.87
CA GLN A 230 0.46 4.17 1.65
C GLN A 230 -0.33 3.62 0.46
N THR A 231 -0.42 2.29 0.33
CA THR A 231 -1.22 1.64 -0.71
C THR A 231 -2.71 1.88 -0.50
N MET A 232 -3.20 1.77 0.74
CA MET A 232 -4.60 2.08 1.07
C MET A 232 -4.96 3.51 0.69
N MET A 233 -4.04 4.45 0.95
CA MET A 233 -4.25 5.86 0.60
C MET A 233 -4.24 6.09 -0.91
N ALA A 234 -3.27 5.52 -1.62
CA ALA A 234 -3.04 5.87 -3.01
C ALA A 234 -3.97 5.15 -4.00
N GLU A 235 -4.33 3.90 -3.73
CA GLU A 235 -5.08 3.04 -4.66
C GLU A 235 -6.59 3.04 -4.40
N TYR A 236 -7.02 3.51 -3.22
CA TYR A 236 -8.44 3.58 -2.83
C TYR A 236 -8.87 4.99 -2.39
N GLY A 237 -7.93 5.94 -2.29
CA GLY A 237 -8.20 7.32 -1.90
C GLY A 237 -8.44 7.53 -0.41
N PHE A 238 -8.17 6.54 0.44
CA PHE A 238 -8.30 6.69 1.90
C PHE A 238 -7.36 7.79 2.43
N ASP A 239 -7.81 8.53 3.44
CA ASP A 239 -6.89 9.41 4.17
C ASP A 239 -6.00 8.58 5.12
N ALA A 240 -4.94 9.21 5.62
CA ALA A 240 -3.99 8.56 6.52
C ALA A 240 -4.66 7.98 7.78
N GLU A 241 -5.71 8.63 8.27
CA GLU A 241 -6.48 8.15 9.42
C GLU A 241 -7.25 6.86 9.11
N THR A 242 -8.01 6.82 8.02
CA THR A 242 -8.76 5.62 7.62
C THR A 242 -7.82 4.45 7.29
N ALA A 243 -6.70 4.73 6.61
CA ALA A 243 -5.68 3.73 6.32
C ALA A 243 -5.02 3.18 7.61
N GLN A 244 -4.79 4.02 8.62
CA GLN A 244 -4.27 3.59 9.92
C GLN A 244 -5.31 2.79 10.73
N GLN A 245 -6.61 3.10 10.58
CA GLN A 245 -7.69 2.32 11.16
C GLN A 245 -7.72 0.90 10.56
N LEU A 246 -7.55 0.77 9.24
CA LEU A 246 -7.41 -0.54 8.57
C LEU A 246 -6.19 -1.33 9.10
N LEU A 247 -5.04 -0.67 9.24
CA LEU A 247 -3.87 -1.29 9.84
C LEU A 247 -4.13 -1.73 11.30
N THR A 248 -4.89 -0.94 12.07
CA THR A 248 -5.28 -1.31 13.43
C THR A 248 -6.15 -2.57 13.47
N ILE A 249 -7.11 -2.70 12.54
CA ILE A 249 -7.91 -3.92 12.38
C ILE A 249 -7.01 -5.12 12.12
N LYS A 250 -6.06 -5.00 11.19
CA LYS A 250 -5.09 -6.07 10.89
C LYS A 250 -4.28 -6.48 12.12
N GLN A 251 -3.67 -5.52 12.81
CA GLN A 251 -2.92 -5.78 14.06
C GLN A 251 -3.81 -6.39 15.15
N GLY A 252 -5.08 -6.00 15.21
CA GLY A 252 -6.10 -6.61 16.06
C GLY A 252 -6.30 -8.10 15.79
N ILE A 253 -6.36 -8.46 14.51
CA ILE A 253 -6.51 -9.85 14.05
C ILE A 253 -5.25 -10.64 14.42
N ASP A 254 -4.07 -10.09 14.21
CA ASP A 254 -2.80 -10.73 14.62
C ASP A 254 -2.77 -11.01 16.13
N ARG A 255 -3.22 -10.05 16.96
CA ARG A 255 -3.34 -10.24 18.42
C ARG A 255 -4.38 -11.26 18.82
N LYS A 256 -5.54 -11.29 18.14
CA LYS A 256 -6.65 -12.21 18.44
C LYS A 256 -6.35 -13.64 17.99
N PHE A 257 -5.59 -13.82 16.91
CA PHE A 257 -5.28 -15.11 16.29
C PHE A 257 -3.76 -15.38 16.16
N PRO A 258 -3.00 -15.34 17.27
CA PRO A 258 -1.54 -15.36 17.24
C PRO A 258 -0.96 -16.70 16.77
N THR A 259 -1.69 -17.81 16.91
CA THR A 259 -1.27 -19.16 16.52
C THR A 259 -1.82 -19.61 15.17
N SER A 260 -2.63 -18.78 14.51
CA SER A 260 -3.21 -19.12 13.20
C SER A 260 -2.20 -18.90 12.07
N SER A 261 -2.47 -19.47 10.89
CA SER A 261 -1.67 -19.19 9.70
C SER A 261 -1.84 -17.74 9.24
N GLN A 262 -0.87 -17.22 8.48
CA GLN A 262 -0.98 -15.89 7.87
C GLN A 262 -2.17 -15.82 6.91
N GLU A 263 -2.38 -16.85 6.08
CA GLU A 263 -3.52 -16.96 5.15
C GLU A 263 -4.87 -16.85 5.87
N PHE A 264 -5.02 -17.49 7.04
CA PHE A 264 -6.24 -17.37 7.83
C PHE A 264 -6.45 -15.94 8.33
N ARG A 265 -5.40 -15.28 8.83
CA ARG A 265 -5.50 -13.89 9.30
C ARG A 265 -5.81 -12.92 8.16
N ASP A 266 -5.23 -13.15 6.99
CA ASP A 266 -5.51 -12.38 5.77
C ASP A 266 -6.97 -12.56 5.32
N TYR A 267 -7.47 -13.80 5.30
CA TYR A 267 -8.88 -14.09 5.07
C TYR A 267 -9.80 -13.37 6.06
N ILE A 268 -9.50 -13.42 7.37
CA ILE A 268 -10.31 -12.74 8.39
C ILE A 268 -10.31 -11.23 8.17
N PHE A 269 -9.16 -10.63 7.82
CA PHE A 269 -9.07 -9.21 7.51
C PHE A 269 -10.00 -8.85 6.35
N LEU A 270 -9.84 -9.51 5.20
CA LEU A 270 -10.63 -9.30 3.99
C LEU A 270 -12.12 -9.51 4.25
N ARG A 271 -12.47 -10.56 5.00
CA ARG A 271 -13.86 -10.87 5.33
C ARG A 271 -14.50 -9.82 6.23
N VAL A 272 -13.76 -9.32 7.23
CA VAL A 272 -14.23 -8.30 8.17
C VAL A 272 -14.45 -6.97 7.46
N VAL A 273 -13.49 -6.51 6.65
CA VAL A 273 -13.65 -5.22 5.95
C VAL A 273 -14.70 -5.31 4.83
N GLY A 274 -14.79 -6.44 4.10
CA GLY A 274 -15.84 -6.68 3.12
C GLY A 274 -17.25 -6.69 3.73
N ALA A 275 -17.39 -7.14 4.99
CA ALA A 275 -18.67 -7.12 5.71
C ALA A 275 -19.21 -5.70 6.02
N ALA A 276 -18.42 -4.65 5.79
CA ALA A 276 -18.91 -3.28 5.91
C ALA A 276 -20.05 -2.99 4.90
N TYR A 277 -20.02 -3.65 3.74
CA TYR A 277 -21.05 -3.57 2.72
C TYR A 277 -21.75 -4.92 2.45
N TYR A 278 -21.00 -6.01 2.44
CA TYR A 278 -21.47 -7.35 2.04
C TYR A 278 -21.64 -8.27 3.26
N ASN A 279 -22.73 -8.10 4.01
CA ASN A 279 -23.01 -8.84 5.25
C ASN A 279 -24.35 -9.58 5.28
N ASP A 280 -25.07 -9.63 4.16
CA ASP A 280 -26.33 -10.35 4.06
C ASP A 280 -26.13 -11.88 4.14
N PHE A 281 -27.24 -12.61 4.26
CA PHE A 281 -27.20 -14.06 4.37
C PHE A 281 -26.46 -14.74 3.20
N LYS A 282 -26.60 -14.20 1.98
CA LYS A 282 -25.95 -14.77 0.79
C LYS A 282 -24.44 -14.64 0.91
N TRP A 283 -23.94 -13.46 1.28
CA TRP A 283 -22.50 -13.26 1.46
C TRP A 283 -21.94 -14.01 2.66
N ASN A 284 -22.72 -14.27 3.71
CA ASN A 284 -22.30 -15.13 4.80
C ASN A 284 -22.13 -16.60 4.36
N GLU A 285 -22.97 -17.09 3.45
CA GLU A 285 -22.82 -18.42 2.85
C GLU A 285 -21.62 -18.48 1.89
N THR A 286 -21.40 -17.45 1.08
CA THR A 286 -20.35 -17.38 0.07
C THR A 286 -18.96 -17.12 0.67
N ALA A 287 -18.81 -16.04 1.43
CA ALA A 287 -17.54 -15.60 2.00
C ALA A 287 -17.30 -16.12 3.43
N GLY A 288 -18.26 -16.85 4.01
CA GLY A 288 -18.16 -17.43 5.34
C GLY A 288 -18.76 -16.56 6.46
N TYR A 289 -19.12 -17.22 7.55
CA TYR A 289 -19.81 -16.60 8.69
C TYR A 289 -18.84 -16.01 9.71
N LEU A 290 -18.96 -14.70 10.00
CA LEU A 290 -18.15 -14.04 11.03
C LEU A 290 -18.49 -14.50 12.45
N ARG A 291 -19.72 -15.00 12.71
CA ARG A 291 -20.13 -15.58 14.00
C ARG A 291 -19.27 -16.74 14.48
N ASN A 292 -18.48 -17.34 13.59
CA ASN A 292 -17.54 -18.40 13.96
C ASN A 292 -16.33 -17.86 14.72
N TYR A 293 -16.04 -16.56 14.57
CA TYR A 293 -14.82 -15.91 15.05
C TYR A 293 -15.11 -14.75 16.01
N PHE A 294 -16.25 -14.07 15.81
CA PHE A 294 -16.70 -12.91 16.57
C PHE A 294 -18.16 -13.09 17.01
N PHE A 295 -18.35 -13.45 18.28
CA PHE A 295 -19.68 -13.73 18.81
C PHE A 295 -19.77 -13.39 20.30
N ASP A 296 -20.99 -13.17 20.76
CA ASP A 296 -21.36 -13.19 22.18
C ASP A 296 -22.08 -14.50 22.51
N GLU A 297 -21.76 -15.09 23.68
CA GLU A 297 -22.51 -16.23 24.21
C GLU A 297 -23.69 -15.74 25.04
N VAL A 298 -24.90 -16.05 24.60
CA VAL A 298 -26.15 -15.72 25.31
C VAL A 298 -26.89 -17.00 25.70
N ILE A 299 -27.62 -16.97 26.82
CA ILE A 299 -28.42 -18.11 27.28
C ILE A 299 -29.62 -18.28 26.34
N SER A 300 -29.68 -19.40 25.61
CA SER A 300 -30.75 -19.71 24.66
C SER A 300 -32.00 -20.26 25.35
N SER A 301 -31.85 -20.85 26.54
CA SER A 301 -32.94 -21.40 27.33
C SER A 301 -32.67 -21.23 28.83
N PRO A 302 -33.55 -20.52 29.56
CA PRO A 302 -33.39 -20.31 31.01
C PRO A 302 -33.44 -21.62 31.82
N SER A 303 -34.03 -22.68 31.27
CA SER A 303 -34.22 -23.96 31.97
C SER A 303 -33.07 -24.94 31.78
N THR A 304 -32.38 -24.89 30.64
CA THR A 304 -31.25 -25.80 30.33
C THR A 304 -29.89 -25.13 30.48
N VAL A 305 -29.85 -23.79 30.60
CA VAL A 305 -28.61 -22.97 30.62
C VAL A 305 -27.76 -23.21 29.36
N GLU A 306 -28.39 -23.66 28.28
CA GLU A 306 -27.74 -23.79 26.99
C GLU A 306 -27.35 -22.41 26.46
N LYS A 307 -26.19 -22.34 25.82
CA LYS A 307 -25.64 -21.10 25.25
C LYS A 307 -25.74 -21.15 23.75
N MET A 308 -26.17 -20.05 23.15
CA MET A 308 -26.09 -19.82 21.71
C MET A 308 -25.08 -18.71 21.41
N ARG A 309 -24.43 -18.82 20.25
CA ARG A 309 -23.54 -17.78 19.73
C ARG A 309 -24.35 -16.82 18.88
N VAL A 310 -24.30 -15.54 19.23
CA VAL A 310 -24.89 -14.45 18.43
C VAL A 310 -23.74 -13.68 17.77
N GLU A 311 -23.84 -13.47 16.46
CA GLU A 311 -22.81 -12.73 15.71
C GLU A 311 -22.70 -11.30 16.25
N LYS A 312 -21.48 -10.84 16.48
CA LYS A 312 -21.23 -9.45 16.86
C LYS A 312 -21.51 -8.53 15.67
N PRO A 313 -22.22 -7.39 15.86
CA PRO A 313 -22.31 -6.37 14.84
C PRO A 313 -20.92 -5.89 14.39
N ILE A 314 -20.78 -5.48 13.13
CA ILE A 314 -19.48 -5.10 12.55
C ILE A 314 -18.75 -4.00 13.34
N LEU A 315 -19.49 -3.04 13.91
CA LEU A 315 -18.91 -2.00 14.79
C LEU A 315 -18.31 -2.58 16.07
N GLU A 316 -18.93 -3.61 16.65
CA GLU A 316 -18.39 -4.31 17.82
C GLU A 316 -17.18 -5.18 17.45
N ILE A 317 -17.16 -5.75 16.24
CA ILE A 317 -15.98 -6.45 15.72
C ILE A 317 -14.80 -5.47 15.58
N PHE A 318 -15.01 -4.30 14.98
CA PHE A 318 -13.98 -3.27 14.85
C PHE A 318 -13.45 -2.82 16.21
N LYS A 319 -14.34 -2.68 17.21
CA LYS A 319 -13.95 -2.36 18.59
C LYS A 319 -13.12 -3.47 19.23
N GLU A 320 -13.54 -4.73 19.07
CA GLU A 320 -12.82 -5.89 19.58
C GLU A 320 -11.41 -6.01 18.97
N LEU A 321 -11.25 -5.61 17.71
CA LEU A 321 -9.97 -5.59 17.00
C LEU A 321 -9.09 -4.37 17.35
N GLY A 322 -9.57 -3.45 18.17
CA GLY A 322 -8.76 -2.41 18.81
C GLY A 322 -9.12 -0.98 18.44
N LEU A 323 -10.18 -0.75 17.66
CA LEU A 323 -10.69 0.60 17.45
C LEU A 323 -11.51 1.09 18.65
N LYS A 324 -11.46 2.40 18.90
CA LYS A 324 -12.44 3.06 19.77
C LYS A 324 -13.77 3.18 19.04
N GLU A 325 -14.86 3.38 19.78
CA GLU A 325 -16.21 3.45 19.19
C GLU A 325 -16.34 4.51 18.09
N GLU A 326 -15.83 5.73 18.32
CA GLU A 326 -15.82 6.81 17.32
C GLU A 326 -15.09 6.38 16.05
N LYS A 327 -13.87 5.84 16.19
CA LYS A 327 -13.04 5.39 15.06
C LYS A 327 -13.61 4.16 14.34
N ALA A 328 -14.33 3.29 15.04
CA ALA A 328 -15.06 2.20 14.43
C ALA A 328 -16.23 2.71 13.57
N LYS A 329 -16.97 3.74 14.02
CA LYS A 329 -18.03 4.39 13.24
C LYS A 329 -17.46 5.10 12.01
N GLU A 330 -16.36 5.83 12.16
CA GLU A 330 -15.66 6.48 11.05
C GLU A 330 -15.18 5.47 10.02
N LEU A 331 -14.50 4.39 10.42
CA LEU A 331 -14.04 3.35 9.49
C LEU A 331 -15.22 2.72 8.75
N TYR A 332 -16.26 2.32 9.47
CA TYR A 332 -17.45 1.72 8.86
C TYR A 332 -18.12 2.64 7.85
N TYR A 333 -18.22 3.94 8.17
CA TYR A 333 -18.79 4.94 7.28
C TYR A 333 -17.91 5.15 6.04
N ASN A 334 -16.59 5.29 6.19
CA ASN A 334 -15.68 5.53 5.08
C ASN A 334 -15.54 4.34 4.14
N LEU A 335 -15.59 3.10 4.66
CA LEU A 335 -15.61 1.90 3.81
C LEU A 335 -16.82 1.88 2.88
N ARG A 336 -18.00 2.20 3.43
CA ARG A 336 -19.24 2.28 2.64
C ARG A 336 -19.25 3.48 1.71
N LEU A 337 -18.69 4.61 2.13
CA LEU A 337 -18.60 5.79 1.28
C LEU A 337 -17.64 5.57 0.10
N GLN A 338 -16.51 4.90 0.34
CA GLN A 338 -15.57 4.53 -0.71
C GLN A 338 -16.19 3.56 -1.71
N HIS A 339 -16.91 2.53 -1.25
CA HIS A 339 -17.71 1.64 -2.09
C HIS A 339 -18.62 2.41 -3.05
N GLU A 340 -19.45 3.32 -2.52
CA GLU A 340 -20.42 4.06 -3.34
C GLU A 340 -19.78 5.09 -4.29
N MET A 341 -18.61 5.63 -3.94
CA MET A 341 -17.93 6.68 -4.71
C MET A 341 -16.84 6.16 -5.66
N ALA A 342 -16.40 4.91 -5.49
CA ALA A 342 -15.23 4.35 -6.18
C ALA A 342 -15.35 4.46 -7.70
N GLY A 343 -16.54 4.20 -8.27
CA GLY A 343 -16.78 4.22 -9.71
C GLY A 343 -16.87 5.61 -10.36
N GLY A 344 -16.76 6.70 -9.59
CA GLY A 344 -16.76 8.07 -10.11
C GLY A 344 -18.08 8.54 -10.71
N LYS A 345 -19.19 7.88 -10.37
CA LYS A 345 -20.55 8.24 -10.80
C LYS A 345 -21.31 9.11 -9.80
N SER A 346 -20.80 9.27 -8.58
CA SER A 346 -21.44 10.11 -7.56
C SER A 346 -21.24 11.59 -7.84
N ASP A 347 -22.23 12.39 -7.46
CA ASP A 347 -22.24 13.83 -7.70
C ASP A 347 -21.67 14.64 -6.52
N ASN A 348 -21.17 15.83 -6.81
CA ASN A 348 -20.77 16.79 -5.79
C ASN A 348 -21.99 17.43 -5.13
N ILE A 349 -21.79 18.09 -3.99
CA ILE A 349 -22.89 18.65 -3.21
C ILE A 349 -23.71 19.70 -3.97
N GLU A 350 -23.06 20.53 -4.78
CA GLU A 350 -23.74 21.54 -5.60
C GLU A 350 -24.76 20.88 -6.53
N LYS A 351 -24.34 19.85 -7.27
CA LYS A 351 -25.21 19.12 -8.19
C LYS A 351 -26.30 18.33 -7.46
N ILE A 352 -25.99 17.71 -6.32
CA ILE A 352 -27.01 17.01 -5.50
C ILE A 352 -28.11 17.98 -5.08
N LYS A 353 -27.75 19.18 -4.59
CA LYS A 353 -28.74 20.21 -4.18
C LYS A 353 -29.58 20.67 -5.37
N ASP A 354 -28.95 20.89 -6.52
CA ASP A 354 -29.62 21.27 -7.75
C ASP A 354 -30.63 20.20 -8.21
N ASP A 355 -30.23 18.92 -8.18
CA ASP A 355 -31.07 17.80 -8.60
C ASP A 355 -32.19 17.52 -7.59
N ASP A 356 -31.94 17.68 -6.28
CA ASP A 356 -32.96 17.67 -5.24
C ASP A 356 -34.02 18.74 -5.48
N GLN A 357 -33.59 19.96 -5.81
CA GLN A 357 -34.50 21.06 -6.12
C GLN A 357 -35.32 20.80 -7.40
N LYS A 358 -34.69 20.25 -8.45
CA LYS A 358 -35.36 19.97 -9.74
C LYS A 358 -36.34 18.80 -9.63
N ASN A 359 -35.98 17.75 -8.91
CA ASN A 359 -36.71 16.48 -8.88
C ASN A 359 -37.62 16.34 -7.64
N GLY A 360 -37.53 17.26 -6.67
CA GLY A 360 -38.28 17.18 -5.42
C GLY A 360 -37.80 16.06 -4.49
N THR A 361 -36.52 15.69 -4.58
CA THR A 361 -35.87 14.68 -3.73
C THR A 361 -35.18 15.33 -2.54
N ASN A 362 -34.65 14.53 -1.60
CA ASN A 362 -34.02 15.00 -0.36
C ASN A 362 -32.71 14.23 -0.05
N HIS A 363 -31.94 13.94 -1.10
CA HIS A 363 -30.69 13.20 -1.00
C HIS A 363 -29.67 13.93 -0.12
N TYR A 364 -29.51 15.24 -0.31
CA TYR A 364 -28.58 16.07 0.46
C TYR A 364 -28.84 15.95 1.98
N ASP A 365 -30.08 16.17 2.43
CA ASP A 365 -30.43 16.11 3.85
C ASP A 365 -30.25 14.70 4.43
N THR A 366 -30.53 13.67 3.62
CA THR A 366 -30.33 12.26 4.01
C THR A 366 -28.86 11.91 4.21
N TYR A 367 -28.00 12.32 3.27
CA TYR A 367 -26.56 12.10 3.35
C TYR A 367 -25.95 12.89 4.51
N LYS A 368 -26.35 14.15 4.67
CA LYS A 368 -25.93 15.01 5.77
C LYS A 368 -26.34 14.42 7.13
N SER A 369 -27.57 13.96 7.29
CA SER A 369 -28.04 13.34 8.53
C SER A 369 -27.27 12.05 8.85
N THR A 370 -26.85 11.30 7.84
CA THR A 370 -26.03 10.09 8.03
C THR A 370 -24.60 10.45 8.46
N TYR A 371 -24.03 11.50 7.85
CA TYR A 371 -22.73 12.06 8.26
C TYR A 371 -22.74 12.56 9.71
N GLU A 372 -23.77 13.32 10.10
CA GLU A 372 -23.91 13.90 11.44
C GLU A 372 -24.07 12.84 12.55
N LYS A 373 -24.42 11.59 12.22
CA LYS A 373 -24.41 10.46 13.17
C LYS A 373 -23.01 9.92 13.47
N VAL A 374 -22.04 10.24 12.63
CA VAL A 374 -20.66 9.75 12.70
C VAL A 374 -19.71 10.87 13.10
N TYR A 375 -19.91 12.07 12.55
CA TYR A 375 -19.04 13.23 12.73
C TYR A 375 -19.77 14.37 13.44
N GLU A 376 -19.20 14.83 14.55
CA GLU A 376 -19.75 15.94 15.35
C GLU A 376 -19.26 17.31 14.85
N ASN A 377 -19.41 17.59 13.54
CA ASN A 377 -19.03 18.90 12.97
C ASN A 377 -19.95 19.33 11.81
N ASN A 378 -19.98 20.63 11.52
CA ASN A 378 -20.82 21.22 10.46
C ASN A 378 -20.11 21.33 9.11
N LYS A 379 -19.19 20.43 8.78
CA LYS A 379 -18.37 20.48 7.54
C LYS A 379 -18.75 19.41 6.51
N PHE A 380 -20.01 18.97 6.50
CA PHE A 380 -20.49 17.94 5.58
C PHE A 380 -20.12 18.23 4.12
N ASP A 381 -20.37 19.46 3.63
CA ASP A 381 -20.14 19.78 2.22
C ASP A 381 -18.66 19.62 1.82
N GLN A 382 -17.77 20.19 2.62
CA GLN A 382 -16.32 20.07 2.43
C GLN A 382 -15.88 18.61 2.53
N PHE A 383 -16.40 17.87 3.52
CA PHE A 383 -16.10 16.47 3.71
C PHE A 383 -16.51 15.66 2.48
N TRP A 384 -17.77 15.76 2.03
CA TRP A 384 -18.31 15.00 0.91
C TRP A 384 -17.51 15.25 -0.36
N ASP A 385 -17.32 16.52 -0.76
CA ASP A 385 -16.62 16.84 -2.00
C ASP A 385 -15.15 16.42 -1.95
N SER A 386 -14.51 16.51 -0.77
CA SER A 386 -13.13 16.02 -0.60
C SER A 386 -13.03 14.50 -0.70
N LYS A 387 -13.97 13.75 -0.09
CA LYS A 387 -14.03 12.30 -0.16
C LYS A 387 -14.42 11.82 -1.54
N LEU A 388 -15.36 12.47 -2.21
CA LEU A 388 -15.72 12.19 -3.58
C LEU A 388 -14.50 12.32 -4.48
N LYS A 389 -13.78 13.43 -4.41
CA LYS A 389 -12.57 13.64 -5.21
C LYS A 389 -11.52 12.55 -4.94
N ALA A 390 -11.31 12.20 -3.67
CA ALA A 390 -10.31 11.19 -3.29
C ALA A 390 -10.74 9.77 -3.69
N TYR A 391 -11.91 9.30 -3.25
CA TYR A 391 -12.39 7.93 -3.44
C TYR A 391 -12.73 7.60 -4.89
N SER A 392 -13.10 8.58 -5.70
CA SER A 392 -13.37 8.37 -7.13
C SER A 392 -12.15 8.54 -8.04
N ASN A 393 -10.95 8.79 -7.49
CA ASN A 393 -9.78 9.20 -8.29
C ASN A 393 -10.10 10.38 -9.22
N ASN A 394 -10.70 11.45 -8.68
CA ASN A 394 -11.15 12.60 -9.44
C ASN A 394 -12.12 12.24 -10.60
N GLY A 395 -13.02 11.28 -10.35
CA GLY A 395 -14.02 10.79 -11.30
C GLY A 395 -13.54 9.71 -12.28
N VAL A 396 -12.26 9.33 -12.25
CA VAL A 396 -11.69 8.32 -13.16
C VAL A 396 -11.93 6.90 -12.67
N GLY A 397 -12.09 6.72 -11.37
CA GLY A 397 -12.38 5.45 -10.72
C GLY A 397 -11.20 4.89 -9.93
N HIS A 398 -11.41 4.54 -8.66
CA HIS A 398 -10.54 3.64 -7.90
C HIS A 398 -11.15 2.24 -7.87
N ALA A 399 -10.38 1.21 -7.50
CA ALA A 399 -10.98 -0.08 -7.17
C ALA A 399 -11.95 0.07 -5.99
N ASP A 400 -13.11 -0.59 -6.03
CA ASP A 400 -13.95 -0.72 -4.84
C ASP A 400 -13.28 -1.64 -3.83
N PHE A 401 -12.89 -1.08 -2.68
CA PHE A 401 -12.13 -1.81 -1.68
C PHE A 401 -12.97 -2.89 -0.99
N THR A 402 -14.25 -2.64 -0.72
CA THR A 402 -15.10 -3.61 -0.02
C THR A 402 -15.53 -4.74 -0.96
N HIS A 403 -15.76 -4.44 -2.24
CA HIS A 403 -16.00 -5.44 -3.27
C HIS A 403 -14.76 -6.32 -3.43
N GLN A 404 -13.59 -5.73 -3.69
CA GLN A 404 -12.34 -6.48 -3.80
C GLN A 404 -12.09 -7.36 -2.57
N SER A 405 -12.34 -6.82 -1.37
CA SER A 405 -12.14 -7.56 -0.13
C SER A 405 -13.09 -8.75 0.02
N ILE A 406 -14.37 -8.61 -0.31
CA ILE A 406 -15.32 -9.73 -0.18
C ILE A 406 -15.06 -10.80 -1.26
N THR A 407 -14.66 -10.38 -2.46
CA THR A 407 -14.24 -11.28 -3.55
C THR A 407 -13.03 -12.09 -3.12
N MET A 408 -11.95 -11.43 -2.65
CA MET A 408 -10.78 -12.15 -2.14
C MET A 408 -11.09 -13.02 -0.92
N ALA A 409 -11.93 -12.55 0.02
CA ALA A 409 -12.37 -13.36 1.16
C ALA A 409 -13.09 -14.64 0.71
N THR A 410 -13.89 -14.57 -0.35
CA THR A 410 -14.56 -15.75 -0.94
C THR A 410 -13.55 -16.73 -1.52
N HIS A 411 -12.49 -16.23 -2.17
CA HIS A 411 -11.41 -17.06 -2.72
C HIS A 411 -10.60 -17.80 -1.64
N LEU A 412 -10.42 -17.16 -0.48
CA LEU A 412 -9.63 -17.68 0.65
C LEU A 412 -10.48 -18.39 1.71
N ASN A 413 -11.80 -18.44 1.57
CA ASN A 413 -12.69 -19.02 2.57
C ASN A 413 -12.33 -20.50 2.84
N PRO A 414 -11.95 -20.87 4.09
CA PRO A 414 -11.45 -22.20 4.42
C PRO A 414 -12.54 -23.29 4.40
N ASN A 415 -13.82 -22.94 4.44
CA ASN A 415 -14.91 -23.92 4.48
C ASN A 415 -15.02 -24.68 3.14
N GLN A 416 -14.96 -26.02 3.22
CA GLN A 416 -14.88 -26.92 2.05
C GLN A 416 -16.23 -27.25 1.38
N VAL A 417 -17.36 -26.95 2.02
CA VAL A 417 -18.70 -27.22 1.48
C VAL A 417 -19.62 -26.04 1.78
N GLN A 418 -20.05 -25.34 0.74
CA GLN A 418 -21.05 -24.28 0.76
C GLN A 418 -22.34 -24.78 0.09
N LEU A 419 -23.50 -24.23 0.46
CA LEU A 419 -24.74 -24.48 -0.30
C LEU A 419 -24.62 -24.01 -1.77
N ALA A 420 -23.75 -23.03 -2.04
CA ALA A 420 -23.40 -22.57 -3.38
C ALA A 420 -22.64 -23.63 -4.22
N ASP A 421 -21.90 -24.55 -3.57
CA ASP A 421 -21.17 -25.62 -4.28
C ASP A 421 -22.11 -26.64 -4.94
N ILE A 422 -23.36 -26.74 -4.47
CA ILE A 422 -24.39 -27.65 -5.01
C ILE A 422 -24.91 -27.15 -6.38
N TYR A 423 -24.69 -25.89 -6.75
CA TYR A 423 -25.22 -25.26 -7.97
C TYR A 423 -24.17 -24.97 -9.07
N GLY A 424 -22.95 -25.52 -8.98
CA GLY A 424 -22.00 -25.37 -10.11
C GLY A 424 -20.51 -25.55 -9.84
N GLY A 425 -20.09 -25.98 -8.65
CA GLY A 425 -18.68 -26.21 -8.30
C GLY A 425 -17.93 -24.99 -7.75
N ARG A 426 -16.89 -25.24 -6.95
CA ARG A 426 -16.21 -24.28 -6.07
C ARG A 426 -15.43 -23.17 -6.80
N GLU A 427 -14.81 -23.46 -7.96
CA GLU A 427 -14.17 -22.42 -8.78
C GLU A 427 -15.18 -21.43 -9.34
N ARG A 428 -16.38 -21.91 -9.66
CA ARG A 428 -17.46 -21.07 -10.16
C ARG A 428 -17.91 -20.06 -9.11
N VAL A 429 -18.02 -20.45 -7.85
CA VAL A 429 -18.40 -19.52 -6.75
C VAL A 429 -17.38 -18.39 -6.59
N LYS A 430 -16.09 -18.69 -6.76
CA LYS A 430 -15.01 -17.70 -6.65
C LYS A 430 -15.07 -16.67 -7.77
N ASP A 431 -15.24 -17.11 -9.01
CA ASP A 431 -15.35 -16.19 -10.14
C ASP A 431 -16.70 -15.46 -10.14
N LEU A 432 -17.79 -16.12 -9.70
CA LEU A 432 -19.13 -15.51 -9.53
C LEU A 432 -19.18 -14.44 -8.44
N SER A 433 -18.25 -14.48 -7.47
CA SER A 433 -18.15 -13.41 -6.46
C SER A 433 -17.46 -12.15 -6.97
N GLY A 434 -16.81 -12.21 -8.14
CA GLY A 434 -16.19 -11.05 -8.80
C GLY A 434 -16.54 -11.00 -10.29
N TRP A 435 -15.53 -10.99 -11.17
CA TRP A 435 -15.70 -10.70 -12.60
C TRP A 435 -16.81 -11.50 -13.31
N GLU A 436 -17.03 -12.78 -12.99
CA GLU A 436 -18.12 -13.55 -13.61
C GLU A 436 -19.48 -13.06 -13.10
N GLY A 437 -19.61 -12.73 -11.82
CA GLY A 437 -20.83 -12.15 -11.25
C GLY A 437 -21.22 -10.82 -11.88
N ASP A 438 -20.22 -9.99 -12.16
CA ASP A 438 -20.41 -8.61 -12.62
C ASP A 438 -20.53 -8.48 -14.14
N THR A 439 -19.95 -9.43 -14.89
CA THR A 439 -20.05 -9.47 -16.37
C THR A 439 -21.17 -10.37 -16.89
N THR A 440 -21.84 -11.14 -16.03
CA THR A 440 -22.82 -12.15 -16.45
C THR A 440 -24.13 -12.07 -15.65
N LYS A 441 -25.11 -12.89 -16.04
CA LYS A 441 -26.35 -13.11 -15.27
C LYS A 441 -26.27 -14.40 -14.43
N ASN A 442 -25.08 -14.96 -14.26
CA ASN A 442 -24.91 -16.27 -13.63
C ASN A 442 -25.09 -16.21 -12.11
N ALA A 443 -24.75 -15.08 -11.48
CA ALA A 443 -24.90 -14.89 -10.03
C ALA A 443 -26.31 -14.43 -9.64
N THR A 444 -26.92 -13.56 -10.45
CA THR A 444 -28.28 -13.05 -10.25
C THR A 444 -28.95 -12.78 -11.59
N ASP A 445 -30.29 -12.73 -11.62
CA ASP A 445 -31.05 -12.30 -12.81
C ASP A 445 -30.89 -10.78 -13.11
N LYS A 446 -30.07 -10.06 -12.35
CA LYS A 446 -29.82 -8.63 -12.58
C LYS A 446 -28.99 -8.44 -13.85
N LYS A 447 -29.10 -7.24 -14.41
CA LYS A 447 -28.25 -6.83 -15.53
C LYS A 447 -26.78 -6.79 -15.05
N PRO A 448 -25.83 -7.34 -15.82
CA PRO A 448 -24.39 -7.14 -15.57
C PRO A 448 -24.05 -5.67 -15.36
N SER A 449 -23.14 -5.42 -14.42
CA SER A 449 -22.65 -4.10 -14.02
C SER A 449 -21.20 -4.28 -13.64
N ILE A 450 -20.29 -3.65 -14.37
CA ILE A 450 -18.85 -3.71 -14.11
C ILE A 450 -18.25 -2.33 -14.38
N GLY A 451 -18.53 -1.41 -13.46
CA GLY A 451 -17.97 -0.07 -13.49
C GLY A 451 -16.44 -0.09 -13.45
N GLU A 452 -15.78 1.05 -13.59
CA GLU A 452 -14.31 1.10 -13.51
C GLU A 452 -13.79 0.62 -12.13
N ASP A 453 -14.60 0.82 -11.10
CA ASP A 453 -14.39 0.35 -9.74
C ASP A 453 -14.41 -1.17 -9.61
N ASP A 454 -15.50 -1.80 -10.06
CA ASP A 454 -15.63 -3.27 -10.06
C ASP A 454 -14.61 -3.89 -11.04
N TYR A 455 -14.39 -3.30 -12.22
CA TYR A 455 -13.36 -3.73 -13.18
C TYR A 455 -11.98 -3.86 -12.51
N LYS A 456 -11.56 -2.83 -11.76
CA LYS A 456 -10.28 -2.87 -11.04
C LYS A 456 -10.33 -3.85 -9.88
N ALA A 457 -11.39 -3.82 -9.07
CA ALA A 457 -11.55 -4.70 -7.91
C ALA A 457 -11.49 -6.18 -8.30
N ASP A 458 -12.12 -6.56 -9.40
CA ASP A 458 -12.21 -7.91 -9.92
C ASP A 458 -10.88 -8.44 -10.46
N LEU A 459 -10.26 -7.70 -11.38
CA LEU A 459 -8.99 -8.08 -11.97
C LEU A 459 -7.90 -8.12 -10.89
N ASP A 460 -7.88 -7.12 -10.01
CA ASP A 460 -6.91 -7.03 -8.92
C ASP A 460 -7.13 -8.15 -7.90
N SER A 461 -8.38 -8.53 -7.59
CA SER A 461 -8.67 -9.69 -6.71
C SER A 461 -8.03 -10.97 -7.25
N VAL A 462 -8.22 -11.26 -8.53
CA VAL A 462 -7.63 -12.46 -9.17
C VAL A 462 -6.10 -12.40 -9.14
N ASN A 463 -5.50 -11.26 -9.44
CA ASN A 463 -4.04 -11.09 -9.45
C ASN A 463 -3.44 -11.24 -8.06
N LEU A 464 -4.04 -10.58 -7.06
CA LEU A 464 -3.59 -10.65 -5.67
C LEU A 464 -3.71 -12.07 -5.11
N ILE A 465 -4.81 -12.77 -5.39
CA ILE A 465 -4.97 -14.18 -5.02
C ILE A 465 -3.90 -15.04 -5.70
N GLY A 466 -3.62 -14.82 -6.99
CA GLY A 466 -2.55 -15.51 -7.71
C GLY A 466 -1.17 -15.33 -7.05
N ARG A 467 -0.85 -14.10 -6.60
CA ARG A 467 0.39 -13.82 -5.84
C ARG A 467 0.41 -14.47 -4.47
N MET A 468 -0.72 -14.46 -3.74
CA MET A 468 -0.84 -15.12 -2.44
C MET A 468 -0.67 -16.64 -2.54
N GLN A 469 -1.19 -17.27 -3.60
CA GLN A 469 -0.98 -18.69 -3.89
C GLN A 469 0.49 -19.05 -4.15
N GLN A 470 1.32 -18.08 -4.53
CA GLN A 470 2.78 -18.24 -4.66
C GLN A 470 3.53 -18.05 -3.34
N GLY A 471 2.83 -17.88 -2.21
CA GLY A 471 3.38 -17.83 -0.86
C GLY A 471 3.53 -16.44 -0.25
N GLN A 472 3.04 -15.40 -0.92
CA GLN A 472 3.00 -14.05 -0.35
C GLN A 472 1.84 -13.91 0.66
N SER A 473 2.06 -13.14 1.74
CA SER A 473 0.94 -12.64 2.55
C SER A 473 0.14 -11.60 1.77
N TYR A 474 -1.07 -11.29 2.22
CA TYR A 474 -1.88 -10.23 1.60
C TYR A 474 -1.13 -8.89 1.53
N ASP A 475 -0.45 -8.47 2.60
CA ASP A 475 0.32 -7.22 2.61
C ASP A 475 1.44 -7.22 1.58
N GLN A 476 2.15 -8.35 1.43
CA GLN A 476 3.21 -8.49 0.44
C GLN A 476 2.63 -8.49 -0.98
N ALA A 477 1.52 -9.21 -1.20
CA ALA A 477 0.83 -9.27 -2.48
C ALA A 477 0.33 -7.89 -2.91
N ILE A 478 -0.38 -7.17 -2.04
CA ILE A 478 -0.99 -5.88 -2.37
C ILE A 478 0.05 -4.80 -2.62
N THR A 479 1.07 -4.70 -1.76
CA THR A 479 2.12 -3.69 -1.91
C THR A 479 3.02 -3.95 -3.12
N SER A 480 3.37 -5.22 -3.39
CA SER A 480 4.18 -5.57 -4.57
C SER A 480 3.40 -5.41 -5.88
N TYR A 481 2.12 -5.82 -5.90
CA TYR A 481 1.27 -5.71 -7.07
C TYR A 481 1.09 -4.26 -7.52
N TYR A 482 0.70 -3.38 -6.60
CA TYR A 482 0.52 -1.97 -6.95
C TYR A 482 1.86 -1.28 -7.24
N SER A 483 2.97 -1.67 -6.60
CA SER A 483 4.30 -1.18 -6.98
C SER A 483 4.69 -1.58 -8.42
N ASP A 484 4.35 -2.79 -8.86
CA ASP A 484 4.60 -3.22 -10.23
C ASP A 484 3.64 -2.55 -11.23
N LEU A 485 2.39 -2.33 -10.84
CA LEU A 485 1.37 -1.67 -11.67
C LEU A 485 1.76 -0.22 -11.98
N GLN A 486 2.41 0.46 -11.03
CA GLN A 486 2.98 1.81 -11.26
C GLN A 486 4.05 1.83 -12.34
N LYS A 487 4.79 0.73 -12.54
CA LYS A 487 5.86 0.62 -13.53
C LYS A 487 5.32 0.22 -14.91
N ASN A 488 4.17 -0.44 -14.96
CA ASN A 488 3.54 -0.89 -16.19
C ASN A 488 2.01 -0.84 -16.08
N THR A 489 1.40 0.13 -16.77
CA THR A 489 -0.05 0.36 -16.75
C THR A 489 -0.88 -0.77 -17.35
N THR A 490 -0.29 -1.67 -18.15
CA THR A 490 -0.96 -2.86 -18.72
C THR A 490 -0.81 -4.10 -17.85
N LEU A 491 -0.15 -3.99 -16.69
CA LEU A 491 0.13 -5.13 -15.82
C LEU A 491 -1.16 -5.79 -15.33
N ARG A 492 -2.18 -5.00 -14.97
CA ARG A 492 -3.45 -5.50 -14.43
C ARG A 492 -4.07 -6.55 -15.35
N GLU A 493 -4.27 -6.18 -16.62
CA GLU A 493 -4.86 -7.05 -17.62
C GLU A 493 -3.94 -8.23 -17.97
N ARG A 494 -2.63 -7.96 -18.14
CA ARG A 494 -1.66 -9.01 -18.46
C ARG A 494 -1.54 -10.06 -17.38
N GLU A 495 -1.56 -9.66 -16.12
CA GLU A 495 -1.52 -10.57 -14.98
C GLU A 495 -2.84 -11.31 -14.82
N PHE A 496 -3.97 -10.66 -15.08
CA PHE A 496 -5.28 -11.32 -15.09
C PHE A 496 -5.32 -12.44 -16.15
N LEU A 497 -4.85 -12.17 -17.36
CA LEU A 497 -4.77 -13.14 -18.46
C LEU A 497 -3.77 -14.27 -18.23
N LYS A 498 -2.84 -14.13 -17.27
CA LYS A 498 -2.00 -15.26 -16.81
C LYS A 498 -2.75 -16.17 -15.84
N ASN A 499 -3.67 -15.60 -15.05
CA ASN A 499 -4.45 -16.31 -14.05
C ASN A 499 -5.76 -16.88 -14.62
N LYS A 500 -6.30 -16.31 -15.70
CA LYS A 500 -7.56 -16.69 -16.34
C LYS A 500 -7.41 -16.81 -17.85
N ASP A 501 -7.84 -17.94 -18.39
CA ASP A 501 -7.83 -18.18 -19.84
C ASP A 501 -8.82 -17.24 -20.54
N TRP A 502 -8.32 -16.46 -21.50
CA TRP A 502 -9.13 -15.50 -22.25
C TRP A 502 -10.33 -16.14 -22.95
N LYS A 503 -10.16 -17.32 -23.55
CA LYS A 503 -11.23 -17.98 -24.29
C LYS A 503 -12.33 -18.43 -23.35
N GLN A 504 -11.96 -18.93 -22.16
CA GLN A 504 -12.90 -19.27 -21.11
C GLN A 504 -13.68 -18.02 -20.65
N VAL A 505 -12.99 -16.94 -20.27
CA VAL A 505 -13.61 -15.66 -19.85
C VAL A 505 -14.63 -15.19 -20.88
N ARG A 506 -14.21 -15.07 -22.15
CA ARG A 506 -15.08 -14.64 -23.25
C ARG A 506 -16.28 -15.58 -23.44
N SER A 507 -16.05 -16.89 -23.43
CA SER A 507 -17.11 -17.88 -23.65
C SER A 507 -18.14 -17.89 -22.53
N THR A 508 -17.71 -17.72 -21.27
CA THR A 508 -18.59 -17.62 -20.10
C THR A 508 -19.51 -16.42 -20.20
N ILE A 509 -18.98 -15.26 -20.60
CA ILE A 509 -19.76 -14.04 -20.80
C ILE A 509 -20.76 -14.24 -21.93
N TYR A 510 -20.30 -14.73 -23.09
CA TYR A 510 -21.13 -14.93 -24.28
C TYR A 510 -22.31 -15.87 -23.99
N ALA A 511 -22.05 -17.00 -23.32
CA ALA A 511 -23.07 -17.96 -22.97
C ALA A 511 -24.15 -17.40 -22.01
N SER A 512 -23.83 -16.36 -21.25
CA SER A 512 -24.74 -15.78 -20.26
C SER A 512 -25.59 -14.62 -20.81
N ILE A 513 -25.01 -13.76 -21.65
CA ILE A 513 -25.64 -12.49 -22.02
C ILE A 513 -26.14 -12.44 -23.48
N LEU A 514 -25.70 -13.35 -24.35
CA LEU A 514 -26.05 -13.34 -25.76
C LEU A 514 -27.27 -14.23 -26.05
N PRO A 515 -28.27 -13.72 -26.80
CA PRO A 515 -29.27 -14.56 -27.44
C PRO A 515 -28.64 -15.46 -28.52
N LEU A 516 -29.20 -16.66 -28.71
CA LEU A 516 -28.72 -17.62 -29.71
C LEU A 516 -28.72 -17.01 -31.12
N GLU A 517 -29.71 -16.19 -31.47
CA GLU A 517 -29.83 -15.58 -32.80
C GLU A 517 -28.74 -14.55 -33.08
N VAL A 518 -28.11 -13.99 -32.04
CA VAL A 518 -26.97 -13.06 -32.18
C VAL A 518 -25.68 -13.86 -32.37
N MET A 519 -25.53 -14.97 -31.65
CA MET A 519 -24.35 -15.84 -31.75
C MET A 519 -24.17 -16.43 -33.15
N GLU A 520 -25.26 -16.73 -33.85
CA GLU A 520 -25.22 -17.26 -35.22
C GLU A 520 -24.77 -16.24 -36.29
N LYS A 521 -24.77 -14.94 -35.97
CA LYS A 521 -24.45 -13.84 -36.92
C LYS A 521 -22.97 -13.48 -36.99
N GLY A 522 -22.13 -14.11 -36.17
CA GLY A 522 -20.68 -13.89 -36.14
C GLY A 522 -20.22 -12.75 -35.22
N GLU A 523 -18.91 -12.60 -35.10
CA GLU A 523 -18.25 -11.79 -34.08
C GLU A 523 -18.64 -10.29 -34.12
N ASP A 524 -18.73 -9.70 -35.31
CA ASP A 524 -19.08 -8.27 -35.45
C ASP A 524 -20.48 -7.97 -34.88
N ALA A 525 -21.44 -8.89 -35.11
CA ALA A 525 -22.80 -8.76 -34.58
C ALA A 525 -22.83 -8.96 -33.06
N ILE A 526 -21.99 -9.86 -32.53
CA ILE A 526 -21.84 -10.08 -31.09
C ILE A 526 -21.28 -8.81 -30.43
N LYS A 527 -20.16 -8.26 -30.93
CA LYS A 527 -19.55 -7.06 -30.36
C LYS A 527 -20.51 -5.87 -30.38
N ALA A 528 -21.19 -5.64 -31.51
CA ALA A 528 -22.20 -4.59 -31.61
C ALA A 528 -23.39 -4.79 -30.65
N TYR A 529 -23.83 -6.03 -30.44
CA TYR A 529 -24.90 -6.32 -29.47
C TYR A 529 -24.45 -6.02 -28.03
N ILE A 530 -23.24 -6.46 -27.65
CA ILE A 530 -22.70 -6.23 -26.30
C ILE A 530 -22.48 -4.74 -26.08
N GLU A 531 -21.90 -4.01 -27.02
CA GLU A 531 -21.67 -2.57 -26.91
C GLU A 531 -22.98 -1.78 -26.66
N ASN A 532 -24.04 -2.13 -27.37
CA ASN A 532 -25.33 -1.45 -27.24
C ASN A 532 -26.10 -1.83 -25.95
N ASN A 533 -26.03 -3.08 -25.52
CA ASN A 533 -26.84 -3.57 -24.41
C ASN A 533 -26.10 -3.59 -23.07
N TYR A 534 -24.77 -3.78 -23.11
CA TYR A 534 -23.87 -3.98 -21.98
C TYR A 534 -22.53 -3.21 -22.20
N PRO A 535 -22.57 -1.87 -22.29
CA PRO A 535 -21.40 -1.07 -22.66
C PRO A 535 -20.19 -1.28 -21.74
N GLU A 536 -20.40 -1.45 -20.43
CA GLU A 536 -19.34 -1.74 -19.47
C GLU A 536 -18.67 -3.10 -19.73
N VAL A 537 -19.46 -4.15 -20.02
CA VAL A 537 -18.94 -5.47 -20.40
C VAL A 537 -18.19 -5.41 -21.74
N SER A 538 -18.63 -4.57 -22.68
CA SER A 538 -17.90 -4.32 -23.92
C SER A 538 -16.51 -3.73 -23.64
N ILE A 539 -16.42 -2.73 -22.76
CA ILE A 539 -15.14 -2.14 -22.35
C ILE A 539 -14.23 -3.19 -21.69
N PHE A 540 -14.77 -3.99 -20.76
CA PHE A 540 -14.04 -5.10 -20.12
C PHE A 540 -13.45 -6.05 -21.16
N LEU A 541 -14.26 -6.55 -22.09
CA LEU A 541 -13.83 -7.48 -23.13
C LEU A 541 -12.76 -6.85 -24.04
N ASN A 542 -12.95 -5.60 -24.47
CA ASN A 542 -12.03 -4.93 -25.38
C ASN A 542 -10.64 -4.70 -24.74
N ARG A 543 -10.58 -4.33 -23.45
CA ARG A 543 -9.30 -4.13 -22.74
C ARG A 543 -8.50 -5.42 -22.61
N LEU A 544 -9.18 -6.53 -22.31
CA LEU A 544 -8.54 -7.85 -22.23
C LEU A 544 -8.16 -8.39 -23.61
N GLU A 545 -9.05 -8.27 -24.61
CA GLU A 545 -8.79 -8.75 -25.97
C GLU A 545 -7.56 -8.08 -26.59
N ALA A 546 -7.34 -6.80 -26.33
CA ALA A 546 -6.18 -6.05 -26.82
C ALA A 546 -4.82 -6.61 -26.35
N LEU A 547 -4.83 -7.46 -25.32
CA LEU A 547 -3.64 -8.05 -24.69
C LEU A 547 -3.65 -9.58 -24.69
N ALA A 548 -4.71 -10.20 -25.24
CA ALA A 548 -4.83 -11.64 -25.35
C ALA A 548 -4.18 -12.10 -26.67
N GLU A 549 -2.96 -12.63 -26.59
CA GLU A 549 -2.26 -13.32 -27.68
C GLU A 549 -2.57 -14.83 -27.69
#